data_AF-A0A4S4DZC5-F1
#
_entry.id   AF-A0A4S4DZC5-F1
#
_cell.length_a   1.000
_cell.length_b   1.000
_cell.length_c   1.000
_cell.angle_alpha   90.00
_cell.angle_beta   90.00
_cell.angle_gamma   90.00
#
_symmetry.space_group_name_H-M   'P 1'
#
loop_
_entity.id
_entity.type
_entity.pdbx_description
1 polymer ?
#
loop_
_entity_poly.entity_id
_entity_poly.type
_entity_poly.pdbx_seq_one_letter_code
_entity_poly.pdbx_strand_id
1 'polypeptide(L)'
;MALAASTTLTRANVVSILTFIKFLREKLLSPDDFIRNIREGRWLRTTLGYNSPVGSVMFSEEWRAASEISDIPFIDQNFYGDEILNFKRELEMLGVVIGFNQNYKLVVDNLKSPAYNISALTAESVLFVLKCLKHFSSPEKIVSAFKRKKSLKTNMGYKAPSESYLFNPQWGCLLEVFNGFPLIDQNFYGTNIVLYKNELKQLGVVVDFEEAAKAFSQEAKWYSF
;
A
#
# COMPACT_ATOMS: atom_id res chain seq x y z
N MET A 1 18.73 31.40 6.55
CA MET A 1 18.97 31.23 5.10
C MET A 1 18.12 30.06 4.64
N ALA A 2 17.04 30.33 3.90
CA ALA A 2 16.25 29.29 3.27
C ALA A 2 17.09 28.65 2.17
N LEU A 3 17.31 27.34 2.22
CA LEU A 3 17.86 26.61 1.08
C LEU A 3 16.93 26.93 -0.12
N ALA A 4 17.48 27.60 -1.13
CA ALA A 4 16.74 28.31 -2.16
C ALA A 4 15.55 27.50 -2.71
N ALA A 5 14.37 28.12 -2.69
CA ALA A 5 13.08 27.54 -3.08
C ALA A 5 12.94 27.21 -4.59
N SER A 6 14.04 27.04 -5.34
CA SER A 6 13.99 26.92 -6.81
C SER A 6 15.12 26.12 -7.47
N THR A 7 16.09 25.55 -6.75
CA THR A 7 17.18 24.77 -7.39
C THR A 7 17.13 23.31 -6.96
N THR A 8 16.91 22.41 -7.91
CA THR A 8 17.07 20.97 -7.71
C THR A 8 18.49 20.69 -7.26
N LEU A 9 18.66 20.15 -6.04
CA LEU A 9 19.98 19.81 -5.52
C LEU A 9 20.61 18.66 -6.30
N THR A 10 21.90 18.77 -6.59
CA THR A 10 22.64 17.66 -7.20
C THR A 10 22.88 16.54 -6.18
N ARG A 11 23.22 15.35 -6.66
CA ARG A 11 23.68 14.23 -5.83
C ARG A 11 24.75 14.66 -4.82
N ALA A 12 25.76 15.40 -5.29
CA ALA A 12 26.86 15.89 -4.46
C ALA A 12 26.39 16.85 -3.36
N ASN A 13 25.44 17.76 -3.66
CA ASN A 13 24.91 18.66 -2.64
C ASN A 13 24.20 17.90 -1.51
N VAL A 14 23.40 16.89 -1.86
CA VAL A 14 22.70 16.05 -0.87
C VAL A 14 23.69 15.26 -0.02
N VAL A 15 24.68 14.62 -0.63
CA VAL A 15 25.73 13.90 0.12
C VAL A 15 26.49 14.84 1.06
N SER A 16 26.81 16.06 0.64
CA SER A 16 27.43 17.07 1.51
C SER A 16 26.54 17.48 2.68
N ILE A 17 25.23 17.66 2.47
CA ILE A 17 24.27 17.95 3.54
C ILE A 17 24.24 16.81 4.56
N LEU A 18 24.16 15.57 4.11
CA LEU A 18 24.12 14.40 4.99
C LEU A 18 25.43 14.22 5.74
N THR A 19 26.56 14.42 5.07
CA THR A 19 27.90 14.41 5.69
C THR A 19 28.03 15.50 6.76
N PHE A 20 27.49 16.69 6.48
CA PHE A 20 27.48 17.79 7.45
C PHE A 20 26.62 17.46 8.67
N ILE A 21 25.41 16.92 8.49
CA ILE A 21 24.55 16.47 9.60
C ILE A 21 25.27 15.39 10.43
N LYS A 22 25.90 14.42 9.78
CA LYS A 22 26.71 13.39 10.43
C LYS A 22 27.81 13.99 11.30
N PHE A 23 28.55 14.94 10.74
CA PHE A 23 29.61 15.65 11.45
C PHE A 23 29.07 16.44 12.63
N LEU A 24 27.99 17.21 12.44
CA LEU A 24 27.34 17.96 13.52
C LEU A 24 26.94 17.05 14.68
N ARG A 25 26.31 15.91 14.37
CA ARG A 25 25.91 14.91 15.38
C ARG A 25 27.11 14.34 16.15
N GLU A 26 28.22 14.07 15.47
CA GLU A 26 29.36 13.37 16.05
C GLU A 26 30.34 14.28 16.79
N LYS A 27 30.41 15.57 16.42
CA LYS A 27 31.46 16.49 16.86
C LYS A 27 30.95 17.79 17.47
N LEU A 28 29.69 18.16 17.26
CA LEU A 28 29.11 19.43 17.73
C LEU A 28 27.84 19.20 18.56
N LEU A 29 27.37 20.25 19.22
CA LEU A 29 26.30 20.18 20.22
C LEU A 29 25.01 19.52 19.70
N SER A 30 24.50 19.93 18.54
CA SER A 30 23.32 19.31 17.89
C SER A 30 23.10 19.79 16.44
N PRO A 31 22.63 18.92 15.51
CA PRO A 31 22.19 19.31 14.16
C PRO A 31 20.74 19.84 14.08
N ASP A 32 19.99 19.91 15.18
CA ASP A 32 18.52 20.10 15.15
C ASP A 32 18.07 21.39 14.47
N ASP A 33 18.73 22.52 14.76
CA ASP A 33 18.38 23.81 14.16
C ASP A 33 18.60 23.79 12.64
N PHE A 34 19.67 23.14 12.17
CA PHE A 34 19.93 22.99 10.75
C PHE A 34 18.87 22.09 10.11
N ILE A 35 18.58 20.94 10.70
CA ILE A 35 17.58 19.98 10.22
C ILE A 35 16.20 20.61 10.12
N ARG A 36 15.75 21.34 11.14
CA ARG A 36 14.45 22.02 11.17
C ARG A 36 14.26 22.95 9.98
N ASN A 37 15.32 23.61 9.53
CA ASN A 37 15.27 24.56 8.43
C ASN A 37 15.23 23.91 7.04
N ILE A 38 15.61 22.63 6.91
CA ILE A 38 15.74 21.97 5.60
C ILE A 38 14.78 20.78 5.43
N ARG A 39 14.29 20.17 6.50
CA ARG A 39 13.51 18.92 6.42
C ARG A 39 12.20 19.03 5.64
N GLU A 40 11.57 20.21 5.63
CA GLU A 40 10.31 20.43 4.88
C GLU A 40 10.56 20.81 3.40
N GLY A 41 11.80 21.12 3.03
CA GLY A 41 12.15 21.55 1.67
C GLY A 41 12.12 20.40 0.67
N ARG A 42 11.60 20.65 -0.54
CA ARG A 42 11.53 19.66 -1.64
C ARG A 42 12.87 19.53 -2.37
N TRP A 43 13.84 18.91 -1.73
CA TRP A 43 15.20 18.76 -2.28
C TRP A 43 15.70 17.32 -2.38
N LEU A 44 15.01 16.36 -1.76
CA LEU A 44 15.39 14.95 -1.81
C LEU A 44 14.79 14.30 -3.06
N ARG A 45 15.63 13.67 -3.89
CA ARG A 45 15.20 12.95 -5.09
C ARG A 45 14.57 11.61 -4.69
N THR A 46 13.39 11.35 -5.21
CA THR A 46 12.61 10.14 -4.97
C THR A 46 12.08 9.59 -6.29
N THR A 47 11.48 8.40 -6.25
CA THR A 47 10.76 7.78 -7.37
C THR A 47 9.63 8.67 -7.92
N LEU A 48 9.15 9.64 -7.13
CA LEU A 48 8.09 10.58 -7.50
C LEU A 48 8.61 12.01 -7.72
N GLY A 49 9.90 12.15 -8.05
CA GLY A 49 10.53 13.45 -8.26
C GLY A 49 11.17 14.01 -6.98
N TYR A 50 11.28 15.34 -6.88
CA TYR A 50 11.88 15.99 -5.71
C TYR A 50 10.82 16.22 -4.63
N ASN A 51 11.02 15.60 -3.47
CA ASN A 51 10.11 15.63 -2.33
C ASN A 51 10.82 16.12 -1.06
N SER A 52 10.03 16.43 -0.05
CA SER A 52 10.55 16.67 1.30
C SER A 52 11.11 15.37 1.87
N PRO A 53 12.25 15.42 2.60
CA PRO A 53 12.67 14.30 3.43
C PRO A 53 11.56 13.75 4.33
N VAL A 54 10.71 14.62 4.88
CA VAL A 54 9.56 14.22 5.69
C VAL A 54 8.53 13.48 4.83
N GLY A 55 8.24 12.24 5.21
CA GLY A 55 7.31 11.38 4.49
C GLY A 55 7.92 10.65 3.29
N SER A 56 9.17 10.93 2.93
CA SER A 56 9.95 10.09 2.02
C SER A 56 10.38 8.80 2.72
N VAL A 57 10.62 7.74 1.94
CA VAL A 57 10.91 6.40 2.46
C VAL A 57 12.22 5.86 1.91
N MET A 58 13.06 5.30 2.76
CA MET A 58 14.13 4.43 2.28
C MET A 58 13.55 3.04 2.01
N PHE A 59 13.56 2.62 0.74
CA PHE A 59 12.98 1.33 0.34
C PHE A 59 13.63 0.17 1.10
N SER A 60 12.79 -0.77 1.53
CA SER A 60 13.17 -2.08 2.04
C SER A 60 12.15 -3.10 1.55
N GLU A 61 12.48 -4.38 1.64
CA GLU A 61 11.60 -5.45 1.16
C GLU A 61 10.21 -5.45 1.83
N GLU A 62 10.14 -4.98 3.08
CA GLU A 62 8.89 -4.82 3.83
C GLU A 62 7.89 -3.88 3.14
N TRP A 63 8.37 -2.96 2.31
CA TRP A 63 7.56 -2.01 1.55
C TRP A 63 7.08 -2.54 0.20
N ARG A 64 7.50 -3.75 -0.22
CA ARG A 64 7.19 -4.26 -1.57
C ARG A 64 5.69 -4.31 -1.84
N ALA A 65 4.92 -4.98 -0.99
CA ALA A 65 3.46 -5.04 -1.13
C ALA A 65 2.79 -3.66 -1.07
N ALA A 66 3.29 -2.76 -0.21
CA ALA A 66 2.78 -1.39 -0.12
C ALA A 66 3.03 -0.57 -1.41
N SER A 67 4.18 -0.77 -2.06
CA SER A 67 4.57 -0.08 -3.30
C SER A 67 3.71 -0.45 -4.51
N GLU A 68 3.11 -1.66 -4.52
CA GLU A 68 2.20 -2.08 -5.57
C GLU A 68 0.87 -1.31 -5.52
N ILE A 69 0.44 -0.91 -4.32
CA ILE A 69 -0.87 -0.28 -4.08
C ILE A 69 -0.81 1.23 -3.81
N SER A 70 0.37 1.78 -3.53
CA SER A 70 0.56 3.18 -3.12
C SER A 70 1.73 3.83 -3.84
N ASP A 71 1.58 5.11 -4.19
CA ASP A 71 2.61 5.95 -4.76
C ASP A 71 3.45 6.55 -3.62
N ILE A 72 4.26 5.70 -2.99
CA ILE A 72 5.14 6.11 -1.88
C ILE A 72 6.42 6.75 -2.46
N PRO A 73 6.84 7.93 -1.96
CA PRO A 73 8.07 8.60 -2.43
C PRO A 73 9.33 7.91 -1.87
N PHE A 74 9.75 6.82 -2.51
CA PHE A 74 10.98 6.13 -2.16
C PHE A 74 12.21 6.91 -2.61
N ILE A 75 13.26 6.99 -1.79
CA ILE A 75 14.54 7.59 -2.19
C ILE A 75 15.04 6.94 -3.48
N ASP A 76 15.43 7.77 -4.44
CA ASP A 76 15.93 7.31 -5.73
C ASP A 76 17.37 6.79 -5.60
N GLN A 77 17.50 5.51 -5.24
CA GLN A 77 18.80 4.87 -5.08
C GLN A 77 19.57 4.78 -6.40
N ASN A 78 18.89 4.76 -7.56
CA ASN A 78 19.56 4.81 -8.86
C ASN A 78 20.24 6.16 -9.08
N PHE A 79 19.64 7.24 -8.60
CA PHE A 79 20.22 8.58 -8.64
C PHE A 79 21.35 8.78 -7.62
N TYR A 80 21.18 8.29 -6.38
CA TYR A 80 22.17 8.51 -5.32
C TYR A 80 23.27 7.45 -5.22
N GLY A 81 23.07 6.26 -5.79
CA GLY A 81 23.91 5.08 -5.58
C GLY A 81 23.86 4.55 -4.14
N ASP A 82 24.60 3.48 -3.88
CA ASP A 82 24.61 2.80 -2.57
C ASP A 82 25.17 3.67 -1.43
N GLU A 83 25.90 4.74 -1.77
CA GLU A 83 26.43 5.69 -0.80
C GLU A 83 25.35 6.31 0.10
N ILE A 84 24.12 6.49 -0.41
CA ILE A 84 22.99 7.02 0.38
C ILE A 84 22.62 6.12 1.56
N LEU A 85 22.90 4.81 1.46
CA LEU A 85 22.62 3.83 2.51
C LEU A 85 23.53 4.01 3.72
N ASN A 86 24.64 4.73 3.60
CA ASN A 86 25.55 5.05 4.70
C ASN A 86 25.02 6.17 5.62
N PHE A 87 23.93 6.83 5.22
CA PHE A 87 23.36 8.00 5.91
C PHE A 87 21.98 7.71 6.54
N LYS A 88 21.67 6.44 6.86
CA LYS A 88 20.36 6.05 7.41
C LYS A 88 19.92 6.90 8.60
N ARG A 89 20.83 7.15 9.54
CA ARG A 89 20.53 7.89 10.76
C ARG A 89 20.31 9.37 10.48
N GLU A 90 21.08 9.96 9.58
CA GLU A 90 20.93 11.36 9.17
C GLU A 90 19.63 11.58 8.38
N LEU A 91 19.28 10.64 7.51
CA LEU A 91 18.00 10.63 6.77
C LEU A 91 16.81 10.48 7.72
N GLU A 92 16.91 9.59 8.71
CA GLU A 92 15.88 9.43 9.75
C GLU A 92 15.67 10.71 10.55
N MET A 93 16.76 11.41 10.95
CA MET A 93 16.67 12.69 11.64
C MET A 93 16.00 13.79 10.78
N LEU A 94 16.16 13.71 9.45
CA LEU A 94 15.45 14.58 8.50
C LEU A 94 13.97 14.20 8.31
N GLY A 95 13.52 13.08 8.86
CA GLY A 95 12.12 12.60 8.76
C GLY A 95 11.87 11.61 7.64
N VAL A 96 12.92 11.06 7.01
CA VAL A 96 12.78 9.91 6.12
C VAL A 96 12.39 8.70 6.95
N VAL A 97 11.39 7.95 6.50
CA VAL A 97 10.97 6.72 7.15
C VAL A 97 11.96 5.60 6.82
N ILE A 98 12.58 5.03 7.85
CA ILE A 98 13.48 3.89 7.76
C ILE A 98 12.75 2.63 8.27
N GLY A 99 12.56 1.64 7.39
CA GLY A 99 11.78 0.42 7.69
C GLY A 99 10.26 0.65 7.67
N PHE A 100 9.47 -0.43 7.66
CA PHE A 100 8.00 -0.29 7.54
C PHE A 100 7.32 0.10 8.86
N ASN A 101 7.72 -0.52 9.98
CA ASN A 101 7.23 -0.23 11.33
C ASN A 101 5.70 -0.08 11.45
N GLN A 102 4.94 -0.87 10.68
CA GLN A 102 3.47 -0.82 10.64
C GLN A 102 2.90 0.57 10.27
N ASN A 103 3.61 1.34 9.45
CA ASN A 103 3.18 2.67 9.02
C ASN A 103 2.10 2.60 7.92
N TYR A 104 0.96 1.98 8.25
CA TYR A 104 -0.20 1.86 7.38
C TYR A 104 -0.78 3.21 6.99
N LYS A 105 -0.63 4.23 7.86
CA LYS A 105 -1.07 5.60 7.56
C LYS A 105 -0.39 6.15 6.31
N LEU A 106 0.93 6.02 6.20
CA LEU A 106 1.67 6.48 5.03
C LEU A 106 1.21 5.80 3.74
N VAL A 107 0.92 4.50 3.81
CA VAL A 107 0.37 3.74 2.68
C VAL A 107 -0.99 4.31 2.29
N VAL A 108 -1.92 4.42 3.24
CA VAL A 108 -3.28 4.91 3.00
C VAL A 108 -3.28 6.34 2.46
N ASP A 109 -2.42 7.21 3.00
CA ASP A 109 -2.28 8.60 2.58
C ASP A 109 -1.79 8.70 1.11
N ASN A 110 -0.97 7.76 0.66
CA ASN A 110 -0.40 7.69 -0.68
C ASN A 110 -1.03 6.62 -1.60
N LEU A 111 -2.24 6.12 -1.30
CA LEU A 111 -2.90 5.13 -2.16
C LEU A 111 -2.99 5.59 -3.61
N LYS A 112 -2.69 4.67 -4.54
CA LYS A 112 -2.83 4.91 -5.97
C LYS A 112 -4.27 5.32 -6.30
N SER A 113 -4.40 6.28 -7.20
CA SER A 113 -5.70 6.78 -7.63
C SER A 113 -6.64 5.64 -8.07
N PRO A 114 -7.96 5.73 -7.79
CA PRO A 114 -8.95 4.79 -8.31
C PRO A 114 -8.93 4.65 -9.84
N ALA A 115 -8.51 5.71 -10.56
CA ALA A 115 -8.39 5.71 -12.02
C ALA A 115 -7.19 4.92 -12.55
N TYR A 116 -6.20 4.62 -11.69
CA TYR A 116 -5.07 3.78 -12.09
C TYR A 116 -5.54 2.33 -12.22
N ASN A 117 -5.39 1.77 -13.42
CA ASN A 117 -5.66 0.36 -13.67
C ASN A 117 -4.60 -0.46 -12.95
N ILE A 118 -4.95 -0.94 -11.77
CA ILE A 118 -4.11 -1.87 -11.05
C ILE A 118 -4.25 -3.20 -11.80
N SER A 119 -3.25 -3.53 -12.63
CA SER A 119 -3.11 -4.89 -13.15
C SER A 119 -3.13 -5.88 -11.98
N ALA A 120 -3.69 -7.07 -12.21
CA ALA A 120 -3.77 -8.19 -11.27
C ALA A 120 -2.78 -8.10 -10.10
N LEU A 121 -3.26 -7.70 -8.92
CA LEU A 121 -2.43 -7.59 -7.73
C LEU A 121 -1.87 -8.96 -7.34
N THR A 122 -0.66 -8.95 -6.79
CA THR A 122 -0.12 -10.15 -6.16
C THR A 122 -0.96 -10.56 -4.95
N ALA A 123 -0.88 -11.84 -4.58
CA ALA A 123 -1.53 -12.34 -3.37
C ALA A 123 -1.11 -11.53 -2.13
N GLU A 124 0.18 -11.22 -2.01
CA GLU A 124 0.75 -10.45 -0.91
C GLU A 124 0.16 -9.04 -0.83
N SER A 125 0.00 -8.35 -1.96
CA SER A 125 -0.57 -6.99 -2.00
C SER A 125 -2.04 -6.97 -1.60
N VAL A 126 -2.85 -7.94 -2.02
CA VAL A 126 -4.25 -8.05 -1.57
C VAL A 126 -4.30 -8.32 -0.07
N LEU A 127 -3.51 -9.27 0.44
CA LEU A 127 -3.43 -9.53 1.87
C LEU A 127 -2.95 -8.29 2.65
N PHE A 128 -2.07 -7.49 2.06
CA PHE A 128 -1.61 -6.23 2.65
C PHE A 128 -2.71 -5.18 2.69
N VAL A 129 -3.55 -5.06 1.66
CA VAL A 129 -4.77 -4.21 1.69
C VAL A 129 -5.68 -4.61 2.84
N LEU A 130 -5.89 -5.92 3.04
CA LEU A 130 -6.69 -6.43 4.16
C LEU A 130 -6.04 -6.11 5.51
N LYS A 131 -4.72 -6.20 5.63
CA LYS A 131 -3.99 -5.74 6.83
C LYS A 131 -4.19 -4.24 7.07
N CYS A 132 -4.14 -3.39 6.03
CA CYS A 132 -4.43 -1.97 6.16
C CYS A 132 -5.84 -1.72 6.70
N LEU A 133 -6.86 -2.40 6.16
CA LEU A 133 -8.25 -2.29 6.65
C LEU A 133 -8.37 -2.70 8.12
N LYS A 134 -7.68 -3.77 8.51
CA LYS A 134 -7.68 -4.26 9.90
C LYS A 134 -7.08 -3.27 10.89
N HIS A 135 -6.06 -2.53 10.48
CA HIS A 135 -5.31 -1.61 11.37
C HIS A 135 -5.74 -0.15 11.26
N PHE A 136 -6.54 0.24 10.26
CA PHE A 136 -6.87 1.63 9.99
C PHE A 136 -8.36 1.91 10.23
N SER A 137 -8.66 2.80 11.17
CA SER A 137 -10.03 3.06 11.62
C SER A 137 -10.95 3.74 10.60
N SER A 138 -10.40 4.31 9.53
CA SER A 138 -11.15 4.98 8.45
C SER A 138 -10.96 4.20 7.13
N PRO A 139 -11.79 3.17 6.89
CA PRO A 139 -11.62 2.27 5.75
C PRO A 139 -12.07 2.90 4.42
N GLU A 140 -12.76 4.04 4.43
CA GLU A 140 -13.46 4.60 3.26
C GLU A 140 -12.51 4.86 2.09
N LYS A 141 -11.31 5.37 2.37
CA LYS A 141 -10.30 5.64 1.34
C LYS A 141 -9.80 4.34 0.70
N ILE A 142 -9.58 3.29 1.50
CA ILE A 142 -9.17 1.98 0.99
C ILE A 142 -10.32 1.35 0.22
N VAL A 143 -11.51 1.27 0.81
CA VAL A 143 -12.70 0.66 0.18
C VAL A 143 -13.00 1.33 -1.14
N SER A 144 -13.04 2.66 -1.21
CA SER A 144 -13.29 3.38 -2.46
C SER A 144 -12.23 3.13 -3.54
N ALA A 145 -10.96 2.93 -3.16
CA ALA A 145 -9.88 2.61 -4.08
C ALA A 145 -10.00 1.20 -4.69
N PHE A 146 -10.58 0.23 -3.98
CA PHE A 146 -10.60 -1.18 -4.40
C PHE A 146 -11.98 -1.72 -4.80
N LYS A 147 -13.09 -1.13 -4.32
CA LYS A 147 -14.46 -1.67 -4.43
C LYS A 147 -14.89 -2.04 -5.85
N ARG A 148 -14.47 -1.28 -6.86
CA ARG A 148 -14.84 -1.50 -8.27
C ARG A 148 -13.72 -2.09 -9.13
N LYS A 149 -12.54 -2.32 -8.55
CA LYS A 149 -11.38 -2.82 -9.29
C LYS A 149 -11.42 -4.34 -9.34
N LYS A 150 -11.11 -4.93 -10.50
CA LYS A 150 -10.95 -6.38 -10.64
C LYS A 150 -9.65 -6.86 -9.99
N SER A 151 -9.57 -6.75 -8.66
CA SER A 151 -8.36 -6.99 -7.87
C SER A 151 -8.31 -8.36 -7.22
N LEU A 152 -9.44 -9.08 -7.13
CA LEU A 152 -9.51 -10.37 -6.47
C LEU A 152 -9.44 -11.51 -7.49
N LYS A 153 -8.46 -12.39 -7.31
CA LYS A 153 -8.32 -13.65 -8.04
C LYS A 153 -9.39 -14.63 -7.55
N THR A 154 -10.16 -15.12 -8.50
CA THR A 154 -11.19 -16.14 -8.28
C THR A 154 -10.97 -17.32 -9.20
N ASN A 155 -11.72 -18.40 -8.97
CA ASN A 155 -11.84 -19.53 -9.90
C ASN A 155 -12.35 -19.10 -11.29
N MET A 156 -12.95 -17.92 -11.43
CA MET A 156 -13.47 -17.35 -12.68
C MET A 156 -12.65 -16.12 -13.15
N GLY A 157 -11.36 -16.09 -12.83
CA GLY A 157 -10.46 -14.99 -13.19
C GLY A 157 -10.47 -13.84 -12.18
N TYR A 158 -10.01 -12.66 -12.58
CA TYR A 158 -9.99 -11.50 -11.69
C TYR A 158 -11.36 -10.78 -11.68
N LYS A 159 -11.88 -10.53 -10.49
CA LYS A 159 -13.22 -9.96 -10.25
C LYS A 159 -13.17 -8.82 -9.26
N ALA A 160 -14.19 -7.95 -9.32
CA ALA A 160 -14.35 -6.92 -8.31
C ALA A 160 -14.75 -7.55 -6.96
N PRO A 161 -14.43 -6.92 -5.82
CA PRO A 161 -14.87 -7.37 -4.50
C PRO A 161 -16.37 -7.69 -4.45
N SER A 162 -17.23 -6.81 -4.97
CA SER A 162 -18.69 -6.97 -5.03
C SER A 162 -19.18 -8.13 -5.90
N GLU A 163 -18.33 -8.69 -6.75
CA GLU A 163 -18.63 -9.84 -7.61
C GLU A 163 -18.03 -11.13 -7.05
N SER A 164 -17.28 -11.05 -5.95
CA SER A 164 -16.49 -12.14 -5.41
C SER A 164 -17.13 -12.72 -4.15
N TYR A 165 -16.93 -14.02 -3.96
CA TYR A 165 -17.52 -14.79 -2.88
C TYR A 165 -16.42 -15.47 -2.08
N LEU A 166 -16.45 -15.33 -0.76
CA LEU A 166 -15.61 -16.13 0.12
C LEU A 166 -16.31 -17.44 0.42
N PHE A 167 -15.71 -18.57 0.04
CA PHE A 167 -16.31 -19.88 0.31
C PHE A 167 -16.67 -20.06 1.79
N ASN A 168 -17.88 -20.52 2.05
CA ASN A 168 -18.37 -20.86 3.38
C ASN A 168 -19.14 -22.20 3.32
N PRO A 169 -18.79 -23.19 4.15
CA PRO A 169 -19.45 -24.49 4.18
C PRO A 169 -20.97 -24.45 4.34
N GLN A 170 -21.52 -23.42 5.01
CA GLN A 170 -22.96 -23.27 5.23
C GLN A 170 -23.77 -23.19 3.93
N TRP A 171 -23.15 -22.76 2.84
CA TRP A 171 -23.78 -22.68 1.52
C TRP A 171 -22.92 -23.26 0.41
N GLY A 172 -21.84 -23.95 0.75
CA GLY A 172 -20.94 -24.57 -0.22
C GLY A 172 -21.66 -25.59 -1.11
N CYS A 173 -22.61 -26.35 -0.56
CA CYS A 173 -23.40 -27.31 -1.34
C CYS A 173 -24.28 -26.64 -2.42
N LEU A 174 -24.67 -25.37 -2.24
CA LEU A 174 -25.45 -24.65 -3.26
C LEU A 174 -24.61 -24.35 -4.51
N LEU A 175 -23.29 -24.31 -4.40
CA LEU A 175 -22.38 -24.11 -5.53
C LEU A 175 -22.31 -25.34 -6.45
N GLU A 176 -22.71 -26.52 -5.98
CA GLU A 176 -22.86 -27.72 -6.84
C GLU A 176 -24.09 -27.62 -7.74
N VAL A 177 -25.07 -26.80 -7.33
CA VAL A 177 -26.33 -26.57 -8.07
C VAL A 177 -26.21 -25.34 -8.97
N PHE A 178 -25.59 -24.26 -8.47
CA PHE A 178 -25.45 -23.00 -9.19
C PHE A 178 -24.00 -22.76 -9.65
N ASN A 179 -23.76 -23.00 -10.94
CA ASN A 179 -22.48 -22.80 -11.60
C ASN A 179 -22.36 -21.37 -12.13
N GLY A 180 -21.94 -20.42 -11.30
CA GLY A 180 -21.85 -19.02 -11.74
C GLY A 180 -21.08 -18.08 -10.82
N PHE A 181 -20.63 -18.58 -9.67
CA PHE A 181 -20.18 -17.74 -8.57
C PHE A 181 -18.65 -17.66 -8.50
N PRO A 182 -18.06 -16.46 -8.64
CA PRO A 182 -16.62 -16.28 -8.55
C PRO A 182 -16.11 -16.44 -7.10
N LEU A 183 -15.61 -17.63 -6.78
CA LEU A 183 -15.05 -17.93 -5.47
C LEU A 183 -13.61 -17.44 -5.38
N ILE A 184 -13.28 -16.74 -4.30
CA ILE A 184 -11.89 -16.35 -3.99
C ILE A 184 -10.99 -17.58 -4.03
N ASP A 185 -9.91 -17.46 -4.80
CA ASP A 185 -8.94 -18.54 -5.00
C ASP A 185 -8.02 -18.66 -3.78
N GLN A 186 -8.38 -19.56 -2.85
CA GLN A 186 -7.60 -19.80 -1.63
C GLN A 186 -6.24 -20.46 -1.91
N ASN A 187 -6.07 -21.13 -3.06
CA ASN A 187 -4.76 -21.68 -3.44
C ASN A 187 -3.80 -20.55 -3.84
N PHE A 188 -4.32 -19.50 -4.47
CA PHE A 188 -3.55 -18.31 -4.81
C PHE A 188 -3.23 -17.44 -3.58
N TYR A 189 -4.21 -17.18 -2.70
CA TYR A 189 -4.04 -16.30 -1.54
C TYR A 189 -3.51 -16.99 -0.28
N GLY A 190 -3.50 -18.32 -0.26
CA GLY A 190 -3.28 -19.11 0.95
C GLY A 190 -4.48 -19.10 1.89
N THR A 191 -4.51 -20.05 2.82
CA THR A 191 -5.62 -20.22 3.78
C THR A 191 -5.81 -19.02 4.70
N ASN A 192 -4.78 -18.20 4.92
CA ASN A 192 -4.84 -17.02 5.79
C ASN A 192 -5.85 -15.95 5.32
N ILE A 193 -6.26 -15.95 4.05
CA ILE A 193 -7.25 -14.98 3.55
C ILE A 193 -8.59 -15.08 4.30
N VAL A 194 -8.95 -16.26 4.80
CA VAL A 194 -10.19 -16.48 5.55
C VAL A 194 -10.20 -15.77 6.91
N LEU A 195 -9.01 -15.46 7.45
CA LEU A 195 -8.86 -14.72 8.71
C LEU A 195 -9.25 -13.23 8.57
N TYR A 196 -9.39 -12.75 7.34
CA TYR A 196 -9.78 -11.37 7.01
C TYR A 196 -11.23 -11.26 6.57
N LYS A 197 -12.13 -12.14 7.08
CA LYS A 197 -13.55 -12.16 6.69
C LYS A 197 -14.21 -10.78 6.81
N ASN A 198 -13.93 -10.05 7.90
CA ASN A 198 -14.53 -8.74 8.15
C ASN A 198 -14.03 -7.68 7.15
N GLU A 199 -12.74 -7.68 6.86
CA GLU A 199 -12.11 -6.76 5.93
C GLU A 199 -12.52 -7.05 4.47
N LEU A 200 -12.67 -8.33 4.13
CA LEU A 200 -13.25 -8.75 2.84
C LEU A 200 -14.70 -8.27 2.71
N LYS A 201 -15.51 -8.41 3.77
CA LYS A 201 -16.88 -7.87 3.80
C LYS A 201 -16.91 -6.36 3.62
N GLN A 202 -16.00 -5.62 4.28
CA GLN A 202 -15.86 -4.17 4.11
C GLN A 202 -15.54 -3.77 2.66
N LEU A 203 -14.73 -4.56 1.94
CA LEU A 203 -14.48 -4.35 0.51
C LEU A 203 -15.69 -4.65 -0.37
N GLY A 204 -16.66 -5.40 0.13
CA GLY A 204 -17.89 -5.79 -0.57
C GLY A 204 -17.93 -7.25 -1.02
N VAL A 205 -16.98 -8.09 -0.59
CA VAL A 205 -17.01 -9.53 -0.85
C VAL A 205 -18.23 -10.14 -0.14
N VAL A 206 -18.94 -11.02 -0.84
CA VAL A 206 -20.04 -11.78 -0.25
C VAL A 206 -19.45 -12.86 0.65
N VAL A 207 -19.64 -12.71 1.96
CA VAL A 207 -19.10 -13.63 2.97
C VAL A 207 -20.19 -14.31 3.82
N ASP A 208 -21.41 -13.75 3.83
CA ASP A 208 -22.50 -14.21 4.67
C ASP A 208 -23.58 -14.92 3.87
N PHE A 209 -24.25 -15.88 4.51
CA PHE A 209 -25.25 -16.73 3.87
C PHE A 209 -26.42 -15.94 3.30
N GLU A 210 -26.92 -14.92 4.00
CA GLU A 210 -28.09 -14.16 3.56
C GLU A 210 -27.85 -13.45 2.21
N GLU A 211 -26.68 -12.85 2.04
CA GLU A 211 -26.27 -12.18 0.80
C GLU A 211 -26.06 -13.20 -0.32
N ALA A 212 -25.41 -14.34 -0.03
CA ALA A 212 -25.22 -15.42 -0.98
C ALA A 212 -26.57 -16.02 -1.43
N ALA A 213 -27.48 -16.30 -0.50
CA ALA A 213 -28.82 -16.83 -0.76
C ALA A 213 -29.66 -15.90 -1.64
N LYS A 214 -29.57 -14.57 -1.42
CA LYS A 214 -30.20 -13.58 -2.32
C LYS A 214 -29.66 -13.71 -3.74
N ALA A 215 -28.35 -13.84 -3.92
CA ALA A 215 -27.75 -14.00 -5.25
C ALA A 215 -28.15 -15.33 -5.92
N PHE A 216 -28.08 -16.46 -5.20
CA PHE A 216 -28.54 -17.77 -5.70
C PHE A 216 -30.01 -17.74 -6.12
N SER A 217 -30.88 -17.10 -5.34
CA SER A 217 -32.32 -16.99 -5.65
C SER A 217 -32.59 -16.20 -6.93
N GLN A 218 -31.75 -15.21 -7.26
CA GLN A 218 -31.86 -14.44 -8.48
C GLN A 218 -31.42 -15.27 -9.69
N GLU A 219 -30.36 -16.06 -9.55
CA GLU A 219 -29.88 -16.96 -10.61
C GLU A 219 -30.90 -18.08 -10.90
N ALA A 220 -31.51 -18.66 -9.87
CA ALA A 220 -32.54 -19.68 -10.01
C ALA A 220 -33.74 -19.25 -10.88
N LYS A 221 -34.12 -17.97 -10.83
CA LYS A 221 -35.23 -17.43 -11.65
C LYS A 221 -34.97 -17.51 -13.15
N TRP A 222 -33.70 -17.54 -13.57
CA TRP A 222 -33.32 -17.64 -14.97
C TRP A 222 -33.35 -19.07 -15.52
N TYR A 223 -33.39 -20.08 -14.64
CA TYR A 223 -33.46 -21.50 -15.00
C TYR A 223 -34.88 -22.06 -15.05
N SER A 224 -35.86 -21.32 -14.54
CA SER A 224 -37.29 -21.65 -14.65
C SER A 224 -37.88 -21.10 -15.96
N PHE A 225 -37.72 -21.86 -17.05
CA PHE A 225 -38.49 -21.77 -18.30
C PHE A 225 -38.94 -23.17 -18.73
#